data_AF-A0A0N7H811-F1
#
_entry.id   AF-A0A0N7H811-F1
#
_cell.length_a   1.000
_cell.length_b   1.000
_cell.length_c   1.000
_cell.angle_alpha   90.00
_cell.angle_beta   90.00
_cell.angle_gamma   90.00
#
_symmetry.space_group_name_H-M   'P 1'
#
loop_
_entity.id
_entity.type
_entity.pdbx_description
1 polymer ?
#
loop_
_entity_poly.entity_id
_entity_poly.type
_entity_poly.pdbx_seq_one_letter_code
_entity_poly.pdbx_strand_id
1 'polypeptide(L)'
;MTERLSVDDQGLNAAGTVSTEIAATLAAPAAPSGDPGSQPSHAGVSAIDAALAGVRGRQATRVSDHAQYLKIASGVYRHVDDDGAAAVTRTV
;
A
#
# COMPACT_ATOMS: atom_id res chain seq x y z
N MET A 1 -33.05 0.19 11.64
CA MET A 1 -32.24 -0.89 11.03
C MET A 1 -30.79 -0.48 11.23
N THR A 2 -30.13 -0.98 12.27
CA THR A 2 -28.68 -0.83 12.43
C THR A 2 -28.07 -2.00 11.66
N GLU A 3 -27.67 -1.76 10.43
CA GLU A 3 -26.78 -2.70 9.75
C GLU A 3 -25.49 -2.73 10.56
N ARG A 4 -25.28 -3.83 11.28
CA ARG A 4 -24.10 -3.99 12.13
C ARG A 4 -22.91 -4.12 11.19
N LEU A 5 -22.19 -3.02 10.99
CA LEU A 5 -20.99 -2.98 10.19
C LEU A 5 -19.94 -3.89 10.85
N SER A 6 -19.84 -5.13 10.37
CA SER A 6 -18.78 -6.06 10.76
C SER A 6 -17.61 -5.83 9.82
N VAL A 7 -16.48 -5.41 10.37
CA VAL A 7 -15.26 -5.19 9.58
C VAL A 7 -14.28 -6.32 9.86
N ASP A 8 -13.72 -6.89 8.80
CA ASP A 8 -12.67 -7.91 8.88
C ASP A 8 -11.31 -7.24 9.14
N ASP A 9 -10.93 -7.13 10.41
CA ASP A 9 -9.66 -6.53 10.83
C ASP A 9 -8.44 -7.34 10.33
N GLN A 10 -8.57 -8.67 10.28
CA GLN A 10 -7.51 -9.55 9.75
C GLN A 10 -7.32 -9.33 8.25
N GLY A 11 -8.41 -9.23 7.49
CA GLY A 11 -8.41 -8.89 6.07
C GLY A 11 -7.79 -7.53 5.79
N LEU A 12 -8.10 -6.51 6.60
CA LEU A 12 -7.47 -5.19 6.51
C LEU A 12 -5.97 -5.24 6.77
N ASN A 13 -5.54 -5.98 7.80
CA ASN A 13 -4.12 -6.14 8.10
C ASN A 13 -3.36 -6.88 6.98
N ALA A 14 -3.95 -7.96 6.44
CA ALA A 14 -3.40 -8.71 5.33
C ALA A 14 -3.27 -7.84 4.06
N ALA A 15 -4.32 -7.08 3.73
CA ALA A 15 -4.31 -6.15 2.61
C ALA A 15 -3.24 -5.04 2.78
N GLY A 16 -3.02 -4.58 4.01
CA GLY A 16 -1.92 -3.66 4.33
C GLY A 16 -0.55 -4.27 4.10
N THR A 17 -0.34 -5.55 4.46
CA THR A 17 0.92 -6.25 4.19
C THR A 17 1.16 -6.42 2.69
N VAL A 18 0.17 -6.89 1.93
CA VAL A 18 0.24 -7.03 0.47
C VAL A 18 0.53 -5.69 -0.20
N SER A 19 -0.11 -4.60 0.27
CA SER A 19 0.16 -3.26 -0.24
C SER A 19 1.60 -2.83 0.01
N THR A 20 2.18 -3.19 1.17
CA THR A 20 3.60 -2.92 1.46
C THR A 20 4.52 -3.62 0.46
N GLU A 21 4.23 -4.87 0.10
CA GLU A 21 4.99 -5.65 -0.88
C GLU A 21 4.89 -5.06 -2.30
N ILE A 22 3.69 -4.62 -2.69
CA ILE A 22 3.46 -3.93 -3.97
C ILE A 22 4.26 -2.61 -4.01
N ALA A 23 4.23 -1.83 -2.93
CA ALA A 23 5.00 -0.59 -2.83
C ALA A 23 6.51 -0.85 -2.98
N ALA A 24 7.03 -1.89 -2.32
CA ALA A 24 8.43 -2.30 -2.44
C ALA A 24 8.79 -2.72 -3.88
N THR A 25 7.91 -3.46 -4.54
CA THR A 25 8.08 -3.89 -5.94
C THR A 25 8.10 -2.69 -6.90
N LEU A 26 7.24 -1.69 -6.65
CA LEU A 26 7.20 -0.46 -7.45
C LEU A 26 8.43 0.43 -7.22
N ALA A 27 8.96 0.46 -5.99
CA ALA A 27 10.16 1.21 -5.65
C ALA A 27 11.45 0.54 -6.13
N ALA A 28 11.41 -0.74 -6.51
CA ALA A 28 12.57 -1.46 -6.98
C ALA A 28 13.14 -0.82 -8.26
N PRO A 29 14.47 -0.60 -8.32
CA PRO A 29 15.10 -0.06 -9.53
C PRO A 29 14.88 -1.03 -10.69
N ALA A 30 14.63 -0.46 -11.88
CA ALA A 30 14.58 -1.25 -13.10
C ALA A 30 15.96 -1.88 -13.38
N ALA A 31 15.97 -3.07 -13.97
CA ALA A 31 17.20 -3.64 -14.51
C ALA A 31 17.84 -2.64 -15.50
N PRO A 32 19.17 -2.51 -15.53
CA PRO A 32 19.83 -1.62 -16.47
C PRO A 32 19.44 -2.02 -17.89
N SER A 33 18.80 -1.11 -18.62
CA SER A 33 18.74 -1.19 -20.08
C SER A 33 20.19 -1.09 -20.57
N GLY A 34 20.58 -1.94 -21.54
CA GLY A 34 21.97 -2.08 -21.99
C GLY A 34 22.63 -0.78 -22.46
N ASP A 35 23.90 -0.88 -22.86
CA ASP A 35 24.77 0.28 -23.12
C ASP A 35 24.09 1.34 -24.01
N PRO A 36 23.96 2.60 -23.54
CA PRO A 36 23.30 3.64 -24.32
C PRO A 36 24.15 3.96 -25.54
N GLY A 37 23.70 3.52 -26.72
CA GLY A 37 24.32 3.87 -27.98
C GLY A 37 24.28 5.39 -28.24
N SER A 38 25.05 5.86 -29.22
CA SER A 38 25.20 7.29 -29.50
C SER A 38 24.11 7.91 -30.39
N GLN A 39 23.05 7.15 -30.76
CA GLN A 39 21.98 7.71 -31.60
C GLN A 39 21.03 8.63 -30.80
N PRO A 40 20.52 9.74 -31.40
CA PRO A 40 19.63 10.69 -30.73
C PRO A 40 18.37 10.08 -30.09
N SER A 41 17.89 8.94 -30.59
CA SER A 41 16.76 8.22 -30.01
C SER A 41 17.04 7.69 -28.59
N HIS A 42 18.31 7.44 -28.21
CA HIS A 42 18.66 7.05 -26.85
C HIS A 42 18.37 8.14 -25.82
N ALA A 43 18.53 9.42 -26.18
CA ALA A 43 18.19 10.52 -25.28
C ALA A 43 16.69 10.54 -24.99
N GLY A 44 15.85 10.27 -25.99
CA GLY A 44 14.41 10.14 -25.83
C GLY A 44 14.02 8.96 -24.95
N VAL A 45 14.63 7.78 -25.18
CA VAL A 45 14.40 6.58 -24.35
C VAL A 45 14.79 6.84 -22.89
N SER A 46 15.96 7.45 -22.67
CA SER A 46 16.42 7.81 -21.32
C SER A 46 15.47 8.77 -20.61
N ALA A 47 14.93 9.76 -21.31
CA ALA A 47 13.94 10.68 -20.74
C ALA A 47 12.64 9.96 -20.35
N ILE A 48 12.18 8.99 -21.16
CA ILE A 48 11.00 8.17 -20.85
C ILE A 48 11.27 7.25 -19.65
N ASP A 49 12.43 6.60 -19.59
CA ASP A 49 12.83 5.74 -18.47
C ASP A 49 12.90 6.54 -17.16
N ALA A 50 13.44 7.76 -17.20
CA ALA A 50 13.47 8.66 -16.05
C ALA A 50 12.06 9.09 -15.61
N ALA A 51 11.18 9.42 -16.56
CA ALA A 51 9.79 9.75 -16.28
C ALA A 51 9.03 8.56 -15.66
N LEU A 52 9.26 7.35 -16.18
CA LEU A 52 8.68 6.11 -15.67
C LEU A 52 9.17 5.81 -14.25
N ALA A 53 10.47 5.96 -13.97
CA ALA A 53 11.02 5.82 -12.63
C ALA A 53 10.37 6.80 -11.64
N GLY A 54 10.18 8.06 -12.05
CA GLY A 54 9.48 9.06 -11.25
C GLY A 54 8.01 8.71 -10.97
N VAL A 55 7.29 8.17 -11.95
CA VAL A 55 5.90 7.70 -11.77
C VAL A 55 5.84 6.51 -10.81
N ARG A 56 6.73 5.53 -10.98
CA ARG A 56 6.82 4.35 -10.11
C ARG A 56 7.10 4.74 -8.66
N GLY A 57 8.04 5.66 -8.43
CA GLY A 57 8.33 6.19 -7.09
C GLY A 57 7.10 6.83 -6.44
N ARG A 58 6.39 7.72 -7.16
CA ARG A 58 5.15 8.32 -6.64
C ARG A 58 4.07 7.28 -6.35
N GLN A 59 3.97 6.25 -7.17
CA GLN A 59 3.00 5.18 -6.97
C GLN A 59 3.35 4.31 -5.77
N ALA A 60 4.63 4.01 -5.57
CA ALA A 60 5.12 3.29 -4.40
C ALA A 60 4.76 4.03 -3.09
N THR A 61 4.98 5.35 -3.04
CA THR A 61 4.59 6.19 -1.89
C THR A 61 3.09 6.08 -1.59
N ARG A 62 2.23 6.28 -2.60
CA ARG A 62 0.78 6.22 -2.42
C ARG A 62 0.31 4.85 -1.91
N VAL A 63 0.87 3.77 -2.43
CA VAL A 63 0.52 2.41 -2.00
C VAL A 63 1.03 2.13 -0.58
N SER A 64 2.20 2.65 -0.20
CA SER A 64 2.73 2.55 1.17
C SER A 64 1.84 3.30 2.16
N ASP A 65 1.38 4.51 1.81
CA ASP A 65 0.47 5.28 2.65
C ASP A 65 -0.85 4.52 2.84
N HIS A 66 -1.38 3.95 1.74
CA HIS A 66 -2.58 3.11 1.80
C HIS A 66 -2.38 1.88 2.70
N ALA A 67 -1.23 1.21 2.61
CA ALA A 67 -0.86 0.11 3.49
C ALA A 67 -0.90 0.50 4.97
N GLN A 68 -0.39 1.69 5.30
CA GLN A 68 -0.39 2.21 6.65
C GLN A 68 -1.82 2.48 7.15
N TYR A 69 -2.67 3.10 6.33
CA TYR A 69 -4.07 3.34 6.71
C TYR A 69 -4.85 2.05 6.96
N LEU A 70 -4.63 1.00 6.16
CA LEU A 70 -5.29 -0.30 6.36
C LEU A 70 -4.87 -0.94 7.69
N LYS A 71 -3.58 -0.87 8.05
CA LYS A 71 -3.05 -1.39 9.33
C LYS A 71 -3.53 -0.58 10.53
N ILE A 72 -3.65 0.74 10.40
CA ILE A 72 -4.22 1.59 11.46
C ILE A 72 -5.70 1.25 11.64
N ALA A 73 -6.46 1.16 10.55
CA ALA A 73 -7.87 0.83 10.59
C ALA A 73 -8.12 -0.54 11.25
N SER A 74 -7.34 -1.57 10.91
CA SER A 74 -7.49 -2.88 11.55
C SER A 74 -7.27 -2.83 13.06
N GLY A 75 -6.27 -2.08 13.53
CA GLY A 75 -6.03 -1.87 14.95
C GLY A 75 -7.19 -1.15 15.66
N VAL A 76 -7.73 -0.11 15.03
CA VAL A 76 -8.88 0.64 15.57
C VAL A 76 -10.13 -0.24 15.66
N TYR A 77 -10.47 -0.98 14.60
CA TYR A 77 -11.64 -1.86 14.63
C TYR A 77 -11.53 -2.95 15.68
N ARG A 78 -10.36 -3.61 15.79
CA ARG A 78 -10.13 -4.61 16.83
C ARG A 78 -10.34 -4.05 18.24
N HIS A 79 -9.81 -2.86 18.51
CA HIS A 79 -9.95 -2.25 19.83
C HIS A 79 -11.40 -1.89 20.16
N VAL A 80 -12.15 -1.34 19.18
CA VAL A 80 -13.57 -1.02 19.35
C VAL A 80 -14.40 -2.29 19.60
N ASP A 81 -14.11 -3.38 18.89
CA ASP A 81 -14.80 -4.66 19.08
C ASP A 81 -14.50 -5.26 20.46
N ASP A 82 -13.24 -5.23 20.91
CA ASP A 82 -12.83 -5.71 22.23
C ASP A 82 -13.49 -4.89 23.36
N ASP A 83 -13.49 -3.56 23.25
CA ASP A 83 -14.11 -2.65 24.23
C ASP A 83 -15.64 -2.85 24.27
N GLY A 84 -16.27 -3.01 23.10
CA GLY A 84 -17.69 -3.31 22.98
C GLY A 84 -18.05 -4.65 23.63
N ALA A 85 -17.27 -5.69 23.37
CA ALA A 85 -17.45 -7.01 23.99
C ALA A 85 -17.30 -6.93 25.52
N ALA A 86 -16.27 -6.25 26.02
CA ALA A 86 -16.04 -6.06 27.45
C ALA A 86 -17.18 -5.29 28.14
N ALA A 87 -17.74 -4.27 27.49
CA ALA A 87 -18.89 -3.54 27.99
C ALA A 87 -20.13 -4.44 28.11
N VAL A 88 -20.40 -5.27 27.09
CA VAL A 88 -21.53 -6.24 27.12
C VAL A 88 -21.33 -7.26 28.23
N THR A 89 -20.13 -7.85 28.37
CA THR A 89 -19.83 -8.82 29.43
C THR A 89 -20.00 -8.23 30.84
N ARG A 90 -19.75 -6.94 31.03
CA ARG A 90 -19.94 -6.27 32.33
C ARG A 90 -21.41 -6.03 32.69
N THR A 91 -22.28 -5.98 31.69
CA THR A 91 -23.71 -5.69 31.89
C THR A 91 -24.59 -6.92 32.11
N VAL A 92 -24.05 -8.13 31.91
CA VAL A 92 -24.73 -9.43 32.11
C VAL A 92 -24.28 -10.09 33.41
#